data_AF-A0A9N9P3U3-F1
#
_entry.id   AF-A0A9N9P3U3-F1
#
_cell.length_a   1.000
_cell.length_b   1.000
_cell.length_c   1.000
_cell.angle_alpha   90.00
_cell.angle_beta   90.00
_cell.angle_gamma   90.00
#
_symmetry.space_group_name_H-M   'P 1'
#
loop_
_entity.id
_entity.type
_entity.pdbx_description
1 polymer ?
#
loop_
_entity_poly.entity_id
_entity_poly.type
_entity_poly.pdbx_seq_one_letter_code
_entity_poly.pdbx_strand_id
1 'polypeptide(L)'
;MLYHYKNLICILNINNNKNVKQNKIKKTDQILHQNTINATFRALNNFENPNICETAHSFGVSETTLSHAIKNNGSLKCPSHTTVLSKHEETQLVGYCKNMQQLGFGLTKLGINYYVIEIVCSNNCNHLFAKKGPEQA
;
A
#
# COMPACT_ATOMS: atom_id res chain seq x y z
N MET A 1 3.55 9.10 -40.47
CA MET A 1 3.89 9.15 -39.04
C MET A 1 2.69 9.31 -38.07
N LEU A 2 1.44 9.51 -38.51
CA LEU A 2 0.28 9.63 -37.59
C LEU A 2 -0.29 8.29 -37.06
N TYR A 3 0.00 7.15 -37.72
CA TYR A 3 -0.62 5.86 -37.38
C TYR A 3 -0.02 5.18 -36.13
N HIS A 4 1.21 5.50 -35.74
CA HIS A 4 1.83 4.93 -34.53
C HIS A 4 1.30 5.55 -33.23
N TYR A 5 0.87 6.81 -33.25
CA TYR A 5 0.39 7.51 -32.04
C TYR A 5 -0.99 7.03 -31.57
N LYS A 6 -1.90 6.73 -32.50
CA LYS A 6 -3.24 6.22 -32.14
C LYS A 6 -3.18 4.84 -31.50
N ASN A 7 -2.24 3.99 -31.94
CA ASN A 7 -2.08 2.64 -31.39
C ASN A 7 -1.53 2.65 -29.96
N LEU A 8 -0.60 3.58 -29.65
CA LEU A 8 -0.07 3.81 -28.30
C LEU A 8 -1.14 4.28 -27.31
N ILE A 9 -2.03 5.19 -27.73
CA ILE A 9 -3.14 5.69 -26.89
C ILE A 9 -4.12 4.55 -26.55
N CYS A 10 -4.45 3.69 -27.51
CA CYS A 10 -5.34 2.55 -27.27
C CYS A 10 -4.74 1.53 -26.28
N ILE A 11 -3.44 1.22 -26.40
CA ILE A 11 -2.76 0.27 -25.50
C ILE A 11 -2.68 0.82 -24.06
N LEU A 12 -2.38 2.11 -23.90
CA LEU A 12 -2.35 2.77 -22.58
C LEU A 12 -3.73 2.77 -21.90
N ASN A 13 -4.80 2.97 -22.67
CA ASN A 13 -6.16 3.04 -22.13
C ASN A 13 -6.65 1.66 -21.64
N ILE A 14 -6.26 0.58 -22.31
CA ILE A 14 -6.60 -0.80 -21.90
C ILE A 14 -5.84 -1.21 -20.62
N ASN A 15 -4.56 -0.83 -20.49
CA ASN A 15 -3.74 -1.17 -19.33
C ASN A 15 -4.15 -0.42 -18.05
N ASN A 16 -4.61 0.83 -18.17
CA ASN A 16 -5.13 1.58 -17.01
C ASN A 16 -6.43 0.97 -16.46
N ASN A 17 -7.32 0.47 -17.33
CA ASN A 17 -8.62 -0.07 -16.91
C ASN A 17 -8.49 -1.43 -16.18
N LYS A 18 -7.52 -2.27 -16.57
CA LYS A 18 -7.23 -3.54 -15.88
C LYS A 18 -6.62 -3.33 -14.49
N ASN A 19 -5.70 -2.37 -14.35
CA ASN A 19 -5.09 -2.04 -13.05
C ASN A 19 -6.09 -1.44 -12.05
N VAL A 20 -7.02 -0.60 -12.52
CA VAL A 20 -8.07 0.00 -11.66
C VAL A 20 -9.00 -1.08 -11.09
N LYS A 21 -9.41 -2.07 -11.89
CA LYS A 21 -10.26 -3.17 -11.41
C LYS A 21 -9.56 -4.08 -10.40
N GLN A 22 -8.30 -4.45 -10.63
CA GLN A 22 -7.55 -5.30 -9.71
C GLN A 22 -7.23 -4.61 -8.38
N ASN A 23 -6.90 -3.32 -8.40
CA ASN A 23 -6.67 -2.54 -7.17
C ASN A 23 -7.95 -2.33 -6.36
N LYS A 24 -9.11 -2.20 -7.04
CA LYS A 24 -10.41 -2.09 -6.35
C LYS A 24 -10.77 -3.39 -5.62
N ILE A 25 -10.52 -4.55 -6.23
CA ILE A 25 -10.79 -5.87 -5.63
C ILE A 25 -9.90 -6.09 -4.40
N LYS A 26 -8.57 -5.91 -4.53
CA LYS A 26 -7.62 -6.09 -3.42
C LYS A 26 -7.91 -5.19 -2.21
N LYS A 27 -8.31 -3.94 -2.45
CA LYS A 27 -8.61 -2.99 -1.37
C LYS A 27 -9.89 -3.37 -0.60
N THR A 28 -10.85 -4.01 -1.26
CA THR A 28 -12.09 -4.46 -0.64
C THR A 28 -11.87 -5.67 0.25
N ASP A 29 -11.06 -6.64 -0.21
CA ASP A 29 -10.69 -7.83 0.58
C ASP A 29 -9.88 -7.46 1.83
N GLN A 30 -9.00 -6.46 1.73
CA GLN A 30 -8.18 -6.00 2.86
C GLN A 30 -9.02 -5.29 3.93
N ILE A 31 -10.00 -4.48 3.52
CA ILE A 31 -10.97 -3.83 4.43
C ILE A 31 -11.86 -4.89 5.11
N LEU A 32 -12.35 -5.88 4.36
CA LEU A 32 -13.16 -6.95 4.90
C LEU A 32 -12.38 -7.75 5.95
N HIS A 33 -11.15 -8.15 5.62
CA HIS A 33 -10.28 -8.90 6.53
C HIS A 33 -10.02 -8.14 7.85
N GLN A 34 -9.75 -6.84 7.76
CA GLN A 34 -9.48 -6.01 8.93
C GLN A 34 -10.72 -5.78 9.79
N ASN A 35 -11.90 -5.65 9.16
CA ASN A 35 -13.18 -5.60 9.88
C ASN A 35 -13.48 -6.91 10.61
N THR A 36 -13.21 -8.06 9.98
CA THR A 36 -13.36 -9.37 10.62
C THR A 36 -12.47 -9.49 11.84
N ILE A 37 -11.19 -9.13 11.74
CA ILE A 37 -10.25 -9.19 12.89
C ILE A 37 -10.70 -8.27 14.04
N ASN A 38 -11.16 -7.05 13.72
CA ASN A 38 -11.67 -6.12 14.73
C ASN A 38 -12.94 -6.65 15.43
N ALA A 39 -13.81 -7.32 14.68
CA ALA A 39 -15.00 -7.96 15.25
C ALA A 39 -14.63 -9.14 16.15
N THR A 40 -13.67 -9.97 15.74
CA THR A 40 -13.13 -11.07 16.55
C THR A 40 -12.55 -10.56 17.86
N PHE A 41 -11.77 -9.47 17.81
CA PHE A 41 -11.17 -8.87 19.01
C PHE A 41 -12.22 -8.30 19.98
N ARG A 42 -13.29 -7.67 19.46
CA ARG A 42 -14.40 -7.19 20.30
C ARG A 42 -15.18 -8.33 20.95
N ALA A 43 -15.45 -9.40 20.22
CA ALA A 43 -16.13 -10.57 20.76
C ALA A 43 -15.33 -11.16 21.93
N LEU A 44 -14.01 -11.26 21.77
CA LEU A 44 -13.10 -11.83 22.76
C LEU A 44 -13.06 -11.03 24.08
N ASN A 45 -13.17 -9.70 24.02
CA ASN A 45 -13.22 -8.84 25.21
C ASN A 45 -14.53 -8.90 25.98
N ASN A 46 -15.61 -9.44 25.39
CA ASN A 46 -16.92 -9.53 26.02
C ASN A 46 -17.15 -10.83 26.81
N PHE A 47 -16.24 -11.82 26.73
CA PHE A 47 -16.35 -13.08 27.44
C PHE A 47 -15.42 -13.12 28.66
N GLU A 48 -15.91 -13.61 29.80
CA GLU A 48 -15.11 -13.76 31.03
C GLU A 48 -14.03 -14.86 30.94
N ASN A 49 -14.20 -15.82 30.02
CA ASN A 49 -13.20 -16.85 29.67
C ASN A 49 -13.21 -17.13 28.16
N PRO A 50 -12.56 -16.29 27.34
CA PRO A 50 -12.59 -16.45 25.89
C PRO A 50 -11.72 -17.62 25.43
N ASN A 51 -12.33 -18.59 24.77
CA ASN A 51 -11.59 -19.60 24.03
C ASN A 51 -11.11 -19.00 22.69
N ILE A 52 -9.81 -18.69 22.63
CA ILE A 52 -9.17 -18.07 21.46
C ILE A 52 -9.34 -18.94 20.21
N CYS A 53 -9.27 -20.26 20.35
CA CYS A 53 -9.39 -21.20 19.23
C CYS A 53 -10.79 -21.17 18.61
N GLU A 54 -11.83 -21.20 19.45
CA GLU A 54 -13.23 -21.16 19.04
C GLU A 54 -13.61 -19.80 18.41
N THR A 55 -13.09 -18.72 18.99
CA THR A 55 -13.29 -17.37 18.46
C THR A 55 -12.53 -17.17 17.14
N ALA A 56 -11.34 -17.74 16.98
CA ALA A 56 -10.60 -17.68 15.71
C ALA A 56 -11.35 -18.44 14.59
N HIS A 57 -11.84 -19.65 14.90
CA HIS A 57 -12.56 -20.49 13.95
C HIS A 57 -13.89 -19.86 13.50
N SER A 58 -14.68 -19.33 14.42
CA SER A 58 -15.98 -18.68 14.11
C SER A 58 -15.86 -17.46 13.20
N PHE A 59 -14.72 -16.77 13.24
CA PHE A 59 -14.43 -15.61 12.38
C PHE A 59 -13.53 -15.95 11.18
N GLY A 60 -13.18 -17.22 10.96
CA GLY A 60 -12.36 -17.65 9.82
C GLY A 60 -10.93 -17.08 9.84
N VAL A 61 -10.37 -16.82 11.01
CA VAL A 61 -9.00 -16.32 11.19
C VAL A 61 -8.13 -17.41 11.82
N SER A 62 -6.82 -17.42 11.54
CA SER A 62 -5.93 -18.35 12.25
C SER A 62 -5.79 -17.95 13.72
N GLU A 63 -5.72 -18.94 14.59
CA GLU A 63 -5.47 -18.73 16.02
C GLU A 63 -4.19 -17.91 16.26
N THR A 64 -3.15 -18.16 15.47
CA THR A 64 -1.90 -17.38 15.49
C THR A 64 -2.12 -15.90 15.19
N THR A 65 -2.95 -15.56 14.21
CA THR A 65 -3.27 -14.17 13.85
C THR A 65 -4.04 -13.49 14.97
N LEU A 66 -5.04 -14.18 15.53
CA LEU A 66 -5.84 -13.64 16.62
C LEU A 66 -5.03 -13.47 17.91
N SER A 67 -4.20 -14.46 18.27
CA SER A 67 -3.28 -14.38 19.41
C SER A 67 -2.28 -13.24 19.25
N HIS A 68 -1.76 -13.03 18.05
CA HIS A 68 -0.86 -11.90 17.76
C HIS A 68 -1.58 -10.55 17.85
N ALA A 69 -2.82 -10.45 17.34
CA ALA A 69 -3.63 -9.25 17.49
C ALA A 69 -3.93 -8.94 18.96
N ILE A 70 -4.24 -9.96 19.78
CA ILE A 70 -4.47 -9.81 21.23
C ILE A 70 -3.22 -9.27 21.93
N LYS A 71 -2.05 -9.89 21.68
CA LYS A 71 -0.77 -9.44 22.25
C LYS A 71 -0.41 -8.00 21.90
N ASN A 72 -0.92 -7.47 20.79
CA ASN A 72 -0.67 -6.11 20.34
C ASN A 72 -1.86 -5.15 20.58
N ASN A 73 -2.80 -5.47 21.49
CA ASN A 73 -4.00 -4.66 21.77
C ASN A 73 -4.82 -4.32 20.52
N GLY A 74 -5.00 -5.29 19.61
CA GLY A 74 -5.72 -5.13 18.35
C GLY A 74 -4.94 -4.40 17.26
N SER A 75 -3.71 -3.94 17.53
CA SER A 75 -2.86 -3.30 16.52
C SER A 75 -2.15 -4.35 15.68
N LEU A 76 -2.64 -4.59 14.46
CA LEU A 76 -1.87 -5.27 13.43
C LEU A 76 -0.81 -4.30 12.91
N LYS A 77 0.33 -4.21 13.60
CA LYS A 77 1.51 -3.57 13.04
C LYS A 77 1.98 -4.45 11.88
N CYS A 78 1.60 -4.09 10.65
CA CYS A 78 2.35 -4.59 9.50
C CYS A 78 3.82 -4.25 9.75
N PRO A 79 4.75 -5.20 9.61
CA PRO A 79 6.16 -4.88 9.67
C PRO A 79 6.39 -3.74 8.69
N SER A 80 6.88 -2.60 9.20
CA SER A 80 7.24 -1.46 8.39
C SER A 80 8.25 -1.96 7.38
N HIS A 81 7.85 -2.06 6.11
CA HIS A 81 8.76 -2.39 5.03
C HIS A 81 9.92 -1.41 5.08
N THR A 82 11.14 -1.89 4.84
CA THR A 82 12.30 -1.03 4.70
C THR A 82 12.00 0.01 3.62
N THR A 83 11.78 1.26 4.03
CA THR A 83 11.50 2.36 3.12
C THR A 83 12.82 2.82 2.53
N VAL A 84 12.85 3.03 1.21
CA VAL A 84 14.03 3.60 0.52
C VAL A 84 14.24 5.05 0.94
N LEU A 85 13.15 5.72 1.32
CA LEU A 85 13.14 7.11 1.74
C LEU A 85 13.14 7.19 3.27
N SER A 86 13.88 8.16 3.79
CA SER A 86 13.74 8.63 5.17
C SER A 86 12.37 9.28 5.38
N LYS A 87 11.93 9.36 6.64
CA LYS A 87 10.65 9.99 7.00
C LYS A 87 10.50 11.43 6.46
N HIS A 88 11.61 12.18 6.41
CA HIS A 88 11.63 13.52 5.87
C HIS A 88 11.35 13.53 4.35
N GLU A 89 11.99 12.62 3.63
CA GLU A 89 11.83 12.46 2.18
C GLU A 89 10.44 11.95 1.81
N GLU A 90 9.87 11.03 2.59
CA GLU A 90 8.48 10.61 2.43
C GLU A 90 7.52 11.79 2.61
N THR A 91 7.80 12.68 3.56
CA THR A 91 6.98 13.88 3.78
C THR A 91 7.02 14.81 2.56
N GLN A 92 8.20 14.98 1.94
CA GLN A 92 8.33 15.75 0.69
C GLN A 92 7.55 15.10 -0.46
N LEU A 93 7.68 13.78 -0.64
CA LEU A 93 6.95 13.04 -1.67
C LEU A 93 5.43 13.14 -1.49
N VAL A 94 4.94 13.05 -0.25
CA VAL A 94 3.52 13.23 0.08
C VAL A 94 3.07 14.65 -0.24
N GLY A 95 3.89 15.66 0.05
CA GLY A 95 3.62 17.05 -0.30
C GLY A 95 3.45 17.25 -1.81
N TYR A 96 4.39 16.72 -2.61
CA TYR A 96 4.30 16.72 -4.06
C TYR A 96 3.01 16.03 -4.56
N CYS A 97 2.70 14.84 -4.05
CA CYS A 97 1.50 14.11 -4.45
C CYS A 97 0.22 14.90 -4.17
N LYS A 98 0.13 15.53 -3.00
CA LYS A 98 -1.00 16.39 -2.63
C LYS A 98 -1.13 17.59 -3.55
N ASN A 99 -0.01 18.27 -3.84
CA ASN A 99 0.00 19.44 -4.72
C ASN A 99 -0.45 19.08 -6.15
N MET A 100 0.07 17.98 -6.70
CA MET A 100 -0.34 17.52 -8.03
C MET A 100 -1.84 17.20 -8.10
N GLN A 101 -2.37 16.54 -7.07
CA GLN A 101 -3.79 16.25 -6.98
C GLN A 101 -4.65 17.52 -6.88
N GLN A 102 -4.22 18.51 -6.08
CA GLN A 102 -4.93 19.79 -5.93
C GLN A 102 -4.95 20.61 -7.22
N LEU A 103 -3.87 20.53 -8.01
CA LEU A 103 -3.77 21.17 -9.32
C LEU A 103 -4.56 20.42 -10.42
N GLY A 104 -5.21 19.30 -10.09
CA GLY A 104 -5.95 18.48 -11.05
C GLY A 104 -5.07 17.61 -11.94
N PHE A 105 -3.76 17.52 -11.65
CA PHE A 105 -2.87 16.60 -12.35
C PHE A 105 -3.02 15.18 -11.80
N GLY A 106 -2.99 14.20 -12.71
CA GLY A 106 -2.95 12.79 -12.32
C GLY A 106 -1.59 12.42 -11.75
N LEU A 107 -1.60 11.63 -10.67
CA LEU A 107 -0.39 11.00 -10.13
C LEU A 107 0.04 9.86 -11.05
N THR A 108 1.03 10.10 -11.90
CA THR A 108 1.61 9.07 -12.76
C THR A 108 2.78 8.38 -12.07
N LYS A 109 2.93 7.07 -12.31
CA LYS A 109 4.08 6.30 -11.80
C LYS A 109 5.41 6.91 -12.22
N LEU A 110 5.50 7.41 -13.45
CA LEU A 110 6.71 8.04 -13.97
C LEU A 110 7.03 9.36 -13.26
N GLY A 111 6.03 10.21 -13.03
CA GLY A 111 6.22 11.47 -12.29
C GLY A 111 6.63 11.24 -10.83
N ILE A 112 5.99 10.29 -10.16
CA ILE A 112 6.36 9.89 -8.80
C ILE A 112 7.80 9.36 -8.77
N ASN A 113 8.16 8.44 -9.67
CA ASN A 113 9.52 7.88 -9.72
C ASN A 113 10.57 8.95 -9.99
N TYR A 114 10.29 9.87 -10.91
CA TYR A 114 11.18 11.00 -11.19
C TYR A 114 11.42 11.85 -9.94
N TYR A 115 10.34 12.22 -9.24
CA TYR A 115 10.43 13.05 -8.04
C TYR A 115 11.13 12.33 -6.86
N VAL A 116 10.94 11.02 -6.72
CA VAL A 116 11.67 10.20 -5.75
C VAL A 116 13.18 10.25 -6.02
N ILE A 117 13.59 10.09 -7.28
CA ILE A 117 15.01 10.20 -7.66
C ILE A 117 15.53 11.61 -7.36
N GLU A 118 14.76 12.64 -7.66
CA GLU A 118 15.13 14.03 -7.39
C GLU A 118 15.36 14.30 -5.90
N ILE A 119 14.48 13.82 -5.01
CA ILE A 119 14.64 13.92 -3.56
C ILE A 119 15.93 13.23 -3.11
N VAL A 120 16.13 11.98 -3.52
CA VAL A 120 17.29 11.17 -3.12
C VAL A 120 18.59 11.80 -3.61
N CYS A 121 18.62 12.31 -4.84
CA CYS A 121 19.79 13.00 -5.40
C CYS A 121 20.07 14.33 -4.70
N SER A 122 19.03 15.09 -4.32
CA SER A 122 19.18 16.41 -3.68
C SER A 122 19.72 16.32 -2.25
N ASN A 123 19.46 15.21 -1.55
CA ASN A 123 19.90 15.02 -0.17
C ASN A 123 21.30 14.38 -0.04
N ASN A 124 22.03 14.22 -1.15
CA ASN A 124 23.36 13.59 -1.17
C ASN A 124 23.38 12.19 -0.51
N CYS A 125 22.25 11.48 -0.55
CA CYS A 125 22.17 10.14 -0.01
C CYS A 125 22.96 9.19 -0.91
N ASN A 126 23.99 8.56 -0.35
CA ASN A 126 24.65 7.38 -0.93
C ASN A 126 23.68 6.20 -0.90
N HIS A 127 22.60 6.26 -1.68
CA HIS A 127 21.66 5.15 -1.76
C HIS A 127 22.25 4.04 -2.63
N LEU A 128 22.00 2.79 -2.22
CA LEU A 128 22.52 1.59 -2.87
C LEU A 128 21.84 1.26 -4.21
N PHE A 129 20.77 1.96 -4.57
CA PHE A 129 20.07 1.69 -5.82
C PHE A 129 20.81 2.38 -6.98
N ALA A 130 21.08 1.64 -8.04
CA ALA A 130 21.68 2.23 -9.22
C ALA A 130 20.74 3.29 -9.81
N LYS A 131 21.30 4.23 -10.58
CA LYS A 131 20.57 5.29 -11.31
C LYS A 131 19.45 4.77 -12.24
N LYS A 132 19.37 3.45 -12.42
CA LYS A 132 18.36 2.71 -13.14
C LYS A 132 17.37 2.17 -12.08
N GLY A 133 16.12 2.63 -12.14
CA GLY A 133 15.10 2.34 -11.12
C GLY A 133 14.84 0.85 -10.88
N PRO A 134 13.93 0.51 -9.94
CA PRO A 134 13.75 -0.85 -9.41
C PRO A 134 13.28 -1.90 -10.44
N GLU A 135 12.94 -1.49 -11.66
CA GLU A 135 12.58 -2.41 -12.75
C GLU A 135 13.80 -2.98 -13.50
N GLN A 136 15.01 -2.50 -13.18
CA GLN A 136 16.27 -2.92 -13.80
C GLN A 136 17.28 -3.47 -12.77
N ALA A 137 16.79 -3.82 -11.57
CA ALA A 137 17.56 -4.46 -10.50
C ALA A 137 17.39 -5.98 -10.54
#